data_AF-A0A8H5DK13-F1
#
_entry.id   AF-A0A8H5DK13-F1
#
_cell.length_a   1.000
_cell.length_b   1.000
_cell.length_c   1.000
_cell.angle_alpha   90.00
_cell.angle_beta   90.00
_cell.angle_gamma   90.00
#
_symmetry.space_group_name_H-M   'P 1'
#
loop_
_entity.id
_entity.type
_entity.pdbx_description
1 polymer ?
#
loop_
_entity_poly.entity_id
_entity_poly.type
_entity_poly.pdbx_seq_one_letter_code
_entity_poly.pdbx_strand_id
1 'polypeptide(L)'
;MSAVRKQDYVKDLGIKDPDGLFTDFLIDVQMGTQLRMSRIKKAISAVQLFAQRCLLGPENGIQNTSLVREQWQWRQQYSLWEAHIKMFLYPEKWLEPSLRDDKSQLLDDVSTLATYIANTEEGFQTAFFWSQAL
;
A
#
# COMPACT_ATOMS: atom_id res chain seq x y z
N MET A 1 -26.80 -5.12 21.79
CA MET A 1 -26.06 -6.32 22.23
C MET A 1 -26.95 -7.45 22.78
N SER A 2 -28.07 -7.18 23.45
CA SER A 2 -29.00 -8.22 23.95
C SER A 2 -29.68 -9.08 22.86
N ALA A 3 -29.92 -8.53 21.66
CA ALA A 3 -30.62 -9.25 20.59
C ALA A 3 -29.74 -10.27 19.83
N VAL A 4 -28.48 -9.93 19.54
CA VAL A 4 -27.54 -10.79 18.78
C VAL A 4 -27.20 -12.06 19.57
N ARG A 5 -27.06 -11.94 20.90
CA ARG A 5 -26.76 -13.08 21.79
C ARG A 5 -27.86 -14.16 21.82
N LYS A 6 -29.09 -13.81 21.41
CA LYS A 6 -30.21 -14.77 21.38
C LYS A 6 -30.17 -15.68 20.16
N GLN A 7 -29.38 -15.36 19.13
CA GLN A 7 -29.21 -16.21 17.95
C GLN A 7 -28.47 -17.48 18.33
N ASP A 8 -28.98 -18.63 17.87
CA ASP A 8 -28.47 -19.94 18.28
C ASP A 8 -27.00 -20.15 17.88
N TYR A 9 -26.60 -19.63 16.71
CA TYR A 9 -25.21 -19.64 16.24
C TYR A 9 -24.21 -19.00 17.23
N VAL A 10 -24.58 -17.89 17.87
CA VAL A 10 -23.69 -17.19 18.83
C VAL A 10 -23.55 -17.98 20.13
N LYS A 11 -24.58 -18.75 20.51
CA LYS A 11 -24.53 -19.64 21.67
C LYS A 11 -23.65 -20.84 21.40
N ASP A 12 -23.72 -21.40 20.19
CA ASP A 12 -22.92 -22.56 19.78
C ASP A 12 -21.42 -22.24 19.74
N LEU A 13 -21.07 -21.00 19.39
CA LEU A 13 -19.69 -20.48 19.44
C LEU A 13 -19.19 -20.15 20.85
N GLY A 14 -20.06 -20.16 21.87
CA GLY A 14 -19.66 -19.89 23.25
C GLY A 14 -19.21 -18.45 23.54
N ILE A 15 -19.54 -17.50 22.65
CA ILE A 15 -19.15 -16.08 22.76
C ILE A 15 -19.90 -15.40 23.91
N LYS A 16 -19.16 -14.76 24.82
CA LYS A 16 -19.72 -14.16 26.05
C LYS A 16 -19.67 -12.64 26.07
N ASP A 17 -18.74 -12.06 25.34
CA ASP A 17 -18.42 -10.65 25.34
C ASP A 17 -18.41 -10.05 23.92
N PRO A 18 -18.45 -8.71 23.81
CA PRO A 18 -18.38 -8.03 22.52
C PRO A 18 -17.05 -8.27 21.79
N ASP A 19 -15.98 -8.50 22.54
CA ASP A 19 -14.64 -8.76 22.02
C ASP A 19 -14.57 -10.12 21.32
N GLY A 20 -15.27 -11.14 21.83
CA GLY A 20 -15.44 -12.41 21.12
C GLY A 20 -16.20 -12.24 19.80
N LEU A 21 -17.29 -11.45 19.80
CA LEU A 21 -18.01 -11.14 18.55
C LEU A 21 -17.10 -10.43 17.54
N PHE A 22 -16.27 -9.50 17.99
CA PHE A 22 -15.29 -8.84 17.12
C PHE A 22 -14.24 -9.83 16.60
N THR A 23 -13.77 -10.74 17.44
CA THR A 23 -12.76 -11.74 17.07
C THR A 23 -13.27 -12.66 15.97
N ASP A 24 -14.53 -13.12 16.07
CA ASP A 24 -15.11 -14.05 15.10
C ASP A 24 -15.60 -13.34 13.82
N PHE A 25 -16.27 -12.19 13.95
CA PHE A 25 -16.87 -11.49 12.79
C PHE A 25 -15.92 -10.48 12.15
N LEU A 26 -14.82 -10.10 12.81
CA LEU A 26 -13.85 -9.10 12.36
C LEU A 26 -14.45 -7.70 12.08
N ILE A 27 -15.63 -7.45 12.66
CA ILE A 27 -16.37 -6.21 12.54
C ILE A 27 -16.65 -5.70 13.94
N ASP A 28 -16.38 -4.42 14.17
CA ASP A 28 -16.68 -3.77 15.43
C ASP A 28 -18.20 -3.65 15.64
N VAL A 29 -18.71 -4.44 16.59
CA VAL A 29 -20.12 -4.50 17.00
C VAL A 29 -20.50 -3.40 18.00
N GLN A 30 -19.51 -2.69 18.54
CA GLN A 30 -19.68 -1.59 19.50
C GLN A 30 -19.62 -0.21 18.83
N MET A 31 -19.49 -0.16 17.50
CA MET A 31 -19.52 1.10 16.74
C MET A 31 -20.78 1.92 17.02
N GLY A 32 -20.59 3.15 17.47
CA GLY A 32 -21.65 4.13 17.69
C GLY A 32 -22.31 4.58 16.37
N THR A 33 -23.56 5.03 16.46
CA THR A 33 -24.37 5.46 15.30
C THR A 33 -23.81 6.68 14.55
N GLN A 34 -22.95 7.46 15.21
CA GLN A 34 -22.32 8.65 14.65
C GLN A 34 -21.16 8.31 13.68
N LEU A 35 -20.54 7.15 13.83
CA LEU A 35 -19.47 6.69 12.95
C LEU A 35 -20.07 5.93 11.75
N ARG A 36 -20.18 6.63 10.62
CA ARG A 36 -20.68 6.04 9.37
C ARG A 36 -19.51 5.61 8.49
N MET A 37 -19.45 4.31 8.19
CA MET A 37 -18.56 3.75 7.18
C MET A 37 -19.36 3.08 6.08
N SER A 38 -18.89 3.20 4.83
CA SER A 38 -19.48 2.48 3.70
C SER A 38 -19.33 0.97 3.88
N ARG A 39 -20.22 0.19 3.24
CA ARG A 39 -20.16 -1.28 3.29
C ARG A 39 -18.84 -1.81 2.71
N ILE A 40 -18.35 -1.18 1.65
CA ILE A 40 -17.06 -1.52 1.03
C ILE A 40 -15.91 -1.27 2.01
N LYS A 41 -15.88 -0.11 2.68
CA LYS A 41 -14.83 0.20 3.66
C LYS A 41 -14.83 -0.80 4.82
N LYS A 42 -16.01 -1.18 5.32
CA LYS A 42 -16.14 -2.23 6.35
C LYS A 42 -15.60 -3.57 5.87
N ALA A 43 -15.94 -3.99 4.66
CA ALA A 43 -15.45 -5.26 4.09
C ALA A 43 -13.93 -5.26 3.90
N ILE A 44 -13.36 -4.17 3.37
CA ILE A 44 -11.90 -4.01 3.23
C ILE A 44 -11.23 -4.12 4.59
N SER A 45 -11.73 -3.42 5.62
CA SER A 45 -11.16 -3.48 6.97
C SER A 45 -11.22 -4.88 7.57
N ALA A 46 -12.32 -5.63 7.37
CA ALA A 46 -12.44 -7.01 7.86
C ALA A 46 -11.40 -7.94 7.21
N VAL A 47 -11.24 -7.85 5.88
CA VAL A 47 -10.23 -8.64 5.14
C VAL A 47 -8.80 -8.24 5.55
N GLN A 48 -8.55 -6.94 5.73
CA GLN A 48 -7.23 -6.46 6.16
C GLN A 48 -6.87 -6.94 7.56
N LEU A 49 -7.83 -6.88 8.49
CA LEU A 49 -7.66 -7.40 9.84
C LEU A 49 -7.40 -8.91 9.83
N PHE A 50 -8.14 -9.66 9.01
CA PHE A 50 -7.92 -11.10 8.84
C PHE A 50 -6.51 -11.42 8.35
N ALA A 51 -6.06 -10.75 7.28
CA ALA A 51 -4.72 -10.95 6.73
C ALA A 51 -3.62 -10.60 7.75
N GLN A 52 -3.81 -9.53 8.52
CA GLN A 52 -2.88 -9.17 9.60
C GLN A 52 -2.86 -10.23 10.72
N ARG A 53 -4.02 -10.76 11.12
CA ARG A 53 -4.12 -11.85 12.09
C ARG A 53 -3.45 -13.13 11.58
N CYS A 54 -3.60 -13.47 10.31
CA CYS A 54 -2.88 -14.60 9.70
C CYS A 54 -1.35 -14.42 9.81
N LEU A 55 -0.85 -13.21 9.56
CA LEU A 55 0.59 -12.90 9.62
C LEU A 55 1.17 -12.90 11.04
N LEU A 56 0.36 -12.55 12.05
CA LEU A 56 0.74 -12.53 13.46
C LEU A 56 0.69 -13.94 14.10
N GLY A 57 -0.01 -14.90 13.49
CA GLY A 57 -0.13 -16.27 13.98
C GLY A 57 -1.19 -16.61 15.05
N PRO A 58 -2.15 -15.75 15.47
CA PRO A 58 -3.25 -16.21 16.34
C PRO A 58 -4.26 -17.14 15.67
N GLU A 59 -4.30 -17.22 14.34
CA GLU A 59 -5.26 -18.07 13.61
C GLU A 59 -4.79 -19.52 13.52
N ASN A 60 -5.59 -20.45 14.04
CA ASN A 60 -5.29 -21.88 14.01
C ASN A 60 -5.50 -22.45 12.60
N GLY A 61 -4.56 -23.28 12.13
CA GLY A 61 -4.69 -24.02 10.87
C GLY A 61 -4.29 -23.26 9.59
N ILE A 62 -3.81 -22.02 9.71
CA ILE A 62 -3.31 -21.23 8.58
C ILE A 62 -1.79 -21.25 8.58
N GLN A 63 -1.18 -21.79 7.51
CA GLN A 63 0.27 -21.71 7.35
C GLN A 63 0.69 -20.28 7.00
N ASN A 64 1.62 -19.74 7.79
CA ASN A 64 2.18 -18.37 7.64
C ASN A 64 2.94 -18.17 6.31
N THR A 65 3.12 -19.21 5.51
CA THR A 65 3.74 -19.17 4.18
C THR A 65 2.81 -18.63 3.09
N SER A 66 1.51 -18.53 3.35
CA SER A 66 0.51 -18.16 2.34
C SER A 66 0.48 -16.67 2.00
N LEU A 67 1.00 -15.81 2.89
CA LEU A 67 1.03 -14.35 2.73
C LEU A 67 2.47 -13.87 2.59
N VAL A 68 2.79 -13.26 1.44
CA VAL A 68 4.11 -12.65 1.21
C VAL A 68 4.20 -11.35 2.03
N ARG A 69 4.96 -11.38 3.14
CA ARG A 69 5.13 -10.23 4.05
C ARG A 69 5.55 -8.95 3.35
N GLU A 70 6.42 -9.04 2.36
CA GLU A 70 6.89 -7.90 1.58
C GLU A 70 5.74 -7.23 0.83
N GLN A 71 4.84 -8.02 0.22
CA GLN A 71 3.68 -7.47 -0.45
C GLN A 71 2.68 -6.85 0.54
N TRP A 72 2.59 -7.40 1.75
CA TRP A 72 1.69 -6.86 2.77
C TRP A 72 2.04 -5.43 3.18
N GLN A 73 3.32 -5.05 3.16
CA GLN A 73 3.79 -3.71 3.55
C GLN A 73 3.05 -2.59 2.80
N TRP A 74 2.75 -2.80 1.52
CA TRP A 74 2.00 -1.84 0.70
C TRP A 74 0.52 -2.20 0.50
N ARG A 75 0.12 -3.47 0.58
CA ARG A 75 -1.29 -3.89 0.47
C ARG A 75 -2.15 -3.56 1.69
N GLN A 76 -1.55 -3.38 2.87
CA GLN A 76 -2.27 -3.08 4.11
C GLN A 76 -2.93 -1.70 4.15
N GLN A 77 -2.50 -0.76 3.31
CA GLN A 77 -3.05 0.60 3.22
C GLN A 77 -3.57 0.86 1.82
N TYR A 78 -4.83 1.27 1.70
CA TYR A 78 -5.46 1.50 0.40
C TYR A 78 -4.69 2.51 -0.46
N SER A 79 -4.25 3.64 0.12
CA SER A 79 -3.53 4.68 -0.64
C SER A 79 -2.19 4.20 -1.18
N LEU A 80 -1.47 3.38 -0.40
CA LEU A 80 -0.18 2.83 -0.81
C LEU A 80 -0.36 1.73 -1.84
N TRP A 81 -1.38 0.88 -1.67
CA TRP A 81 -1.81 -0.07 -2.68
C TRP A 81 -2.17 0.62 -4.00
N GLU A 82 -2.97 1.68 -3.93
CA GLU A 82 -3.38 2.46 -5.10
C GLU A 82 -2.17 3.08 -5.81
N ALA A 83 -1.24 3.67 -5.06
CA ALA A 83 0.00 4.22 -5.61
C ALA A 83 0.85 3.15 -6.31
N HIS A 84 1.03 1.98 -5.68
CA HIS A 84 1.79 0.87 -6.25
C HIS A 84 1.15 0.36 -7.56
N ILE A 85 -0.18 0.21 -7.59
CA ILE A 85 -0.90 -0.21 -8.80
C ILE A 85 -0.81 0.86 -9.89
N LYS A 86 -0.95 2.14 -9.55
CA LYS A 86 -0.82 3.24 -10.53
C LYS A 86 0.59 3.34 -11.10
N MET A 87 1.62 3.18 -10.28
CA MET A 87 3.02 3.17 -10.73
C MET A 87 3.27 2.01 -11.70
N PHE A 88 2.71 0.83 -11.42
CA PHE A 88 2.82 -0.32 -12.31
C PHE A 88 2.06 -0.13 -13.64
N LEU A 89 0.85 0.43 -13.61
CA LEU A 89 0.01 0.59 -14.81
C LEU A 89 0.38 1.81 -15.67
N TYR A 90 0.85 2.88 -15.05
CA TYR A 90 1.15 4.16 -15.70
C TYR A 90 2.55 4.65 -15.31
N PRO A 91 3.62 3.90 -15.64
CA PRO A 91 4.97 4.26 -15.26
C PRO A 91 5.39 5.63 -15.80
N GLU A 92 4.88 6.03 -16.96
CA GLU A 92 5.16 7.32 -17.58
C GLU A 92 4.75 8.53 -16.73
N LYS A 93 3.74 8.38 -15.87
CA LYS A 93 3.27 9.47 -15.00
C LYS A 93 4.15 9.68 -13.77
N TRP A 94 4.94 8.67 -13.42
CA TRP A 94 5.77 8.66 -12.21
C TRP A 94 7.26 8.63 -12.54
N LEU A 95 7.62 8.56 -13.83
CA LEU A 95 8.98 8.60 -14.29
C LEU A 95 9.48 10.05 -14.28
N GLU A 96 10.42 10.32 -13.39
CA GLU A 96 11.15 11.57 -13.33
C GLU A 96 12.57 11.31 -13.86
N PRO A 97 12.98 11.86 -15.02
CA PRO A 97 14.28 11.58 -15.62
C PRO A 97 15.47 11.84 -14.68
N SER A 98 15.32 12.82 -13.79
CA SER A 98 16.33 13.18 -12.80
C SER A 98 16.46 12.17 -11.66
N LEU A 99 15.46 11.31 -11.42
CA LEU A 99 15.45 10.28 -10.37
C LEU A 99 15.74 8.87 -10.91
N ARG A 100 16.22 8.77 -12.15
CA ARG A 100 16.66 7.50 -12.74
C ARG A 100 17.91 6.99 -12.00
N ASP A 101 17.92 5.72 -11.60
CA ASP A 101 19.04 5.11 -10.85
C ASP A 101 20.17 4.62 -11.77
N ASP A 102 19.87 4.25 -13.01
CA ASP A 102 20.81 3.70 -14.01
C ASP A 102 21.36 4.78 -14.96
N LYS A 103 21.70 5.96 -14.43
CA LYS A 103 22.30 7.02 -15.26
C LYS A 103 23.73 6.66 -15.64
N SER A 104 24.04 6.76 -16.93
CA SER A 104 25.42 6.77 -17.38
C SER A 104 26.10 8.06 -16.94
N GLN A 105 27.41 8.01 -16.68
CA GLN A 105 28.20 9.20 -16.32
C GLN A 105 28.05 10.36 -17.32
N LEU A 106 27.94 10.04 -18.62
CA LEU A 106 27.64 10.99 -19.69
C LEU A 106 26.34 11.79 -19.46
N LEU A 107 25.29 11.13 -18.94
CA LEU A 107 23.99 11.75 -18.71
C LEU A 107 24.03 12.67 -17.49
N ASP A 108 24.79 12.31 -16.46
CA ASP A 108 25.00 13.14 -15.28
C ASP A 108 25.79 14.40 -15.64
N ASP A 109 26.86 14.26 -16.42
CA ASP A 109 27.68 15.39 -16.89
C ASP A 109 26.84 16.36 -17.72
N VAL A 110 26.06 15.86 -18.68
CA VAL A 110 25.15 16.68 -19.50
C VAL A 110 24.10 17.39 -18.63
N SER A 111 23.50 16.70 -17.67
CA SER A 111 22.47 17.30 -16.79
C SER A 111 23.04 18.40 -15.88
N THR A 112 24.26 18.19 -15.38
CA THR A 112 24.98 19.15 -14.52
C THR A 112 25.35 20.39 -15.31
N LEU A 113 25.90 20.20 -16.52
CA LEU A 113 26.28 21.30 -17.41
C LEU A 113 25.05 22.10 -17.88
N ALA A 114 23.96 21.43 -18.27
CA ALA A 114 22.72 22.11 -18.67
C ALA A 114 22.12 22.97 -17.55
N THR A 115 22.25 22.52 -16.30
CA THR A 115 21.80 23.31 -15.13
C THR A 115 22.66 24.55 -14.92
N TYR A 116 23.97 24.48 -15.18
CA TYR A 116 24.92 25.58 -14.96
C TYR A 116 24.90 26.65 -16.07
N ILE A 117 24.74 26.24 -17.34
CA ILE A 117 24.86 27.13 -18.51
C ILE A 117 23.51 27.85 -18.83
N ALA A 118 22.52 27.73 -17.93
CA ALA A 118 21.11 28.02 -18.16
C ALA A 118 20.50 27.16 -19.29
N ASN A 119 19.19 26.90 -19.21
CA ASN A 119 18.41 26.08 -20.16
C ASN A 119 18.30 26.73 -21.57
N THR A 120 19.43 27.07 -22.17
CA THR A 120 19.60 27.67 -23.48
C THR A 120 20.04 26.58 -24.46
N GLU A 121 19.63 26.70 -25.71
CA GLU A 121 19.97 25.74 -26.77
C GLU A 121 21.49 25.58 -26.92
N GLU A 122 22.24 26.67 -26.80
CA GLU A 122 23.70 26.71 -26.87
C GLU A 122 24.35 25.96 -25.69
N GLY A 123 23.78 26.05 -24.49
CA GLY A 123 24.19 25.29 -23.32
C GLY A 123 24.01 23.77 -23.49
N PHE A 124 22.89 23.34 -24.07
CA PHE A 124 22.64 21.93 -24.37
C PHE A 124 23.60 21.39 -25.45
N GLN A 125 23.82 22.15 -26.53
CA GLN A 125 24.75 21.75 -27.59
C GLN A 125 26.18 21.64 -27.04
N THR A 126 26.62 22.61 -26.25
CA THR A 126 27.93 22.59 -25.61
C THR A 126 28.07 21.36 -24.71
N ALA A 127 27.13 21.12 -23.80
CA ALA A 127 27.17 19.95 -22.91
C ALA A 127 27.25 18.61 -23.67
N PHE A 128 26.49 18.47 -24.76
CA PHE A 128 26.52 17.29 -25.61
C PHE A 128 27.89 17.08 -26.27
N PHE A 129 28.46 18.12 -26.89
CA PHE A 129 29.76 18.01 -27.57
C PHE A 129 30.90 17.70 -26.61
N TRP A 130 30.94 18.33 -25.43
CA TRP A 130 31.99 18.05 -24.43
C TRP A 130 31.89 16.63 -23.87
N SER A 131 30.67 16.08 -23.73
CA SER A 131 30.48 14.70 -23.30
C SER A 131 30.99 13.65 -24.30
N GLN A 132 31.07 13.98 -25.60
CA GLN A 132 31.57 13.07 -26.64
C GLN A 132 33.08 13.22 -26.92
N ALA A 133 33.73 14.23 -26.35
CA ALA A 133 35.14 14.53 -26.56
C ALA A 133 36.09 13.87 -25.52
N LEU A 134 35.53 13.13 -24.56
CA LEU A 134 36.21 12.31 -23.55
C LEU A 134 36.08 10.82 -23.88
#